data_AF-A0AAD7HKK4-F1
#
_entry.id   AF-A0AAD7HKK4-F1
#
_cell.length_a   1.000
_cell.length_b   1.000
_cell.length_c   1.000
_cell.angle_alpha   90.00
_cell.angle_beta   90.00
_cell.angle_gamma   90.00
#
_symmetry.space_group_name_H-M   'P 1'
#
loop_
_entity.id
_entity.type
_entity.pdbx_description
1 polymer ?
#
loop_
_entity_poly.entity_id
_entity_poly.type
_entity_poly.pdbx_seq_one_letter_code
_entity_poly.pdbx_strand_id
1 'polypeptide(L)' 'MGIHSTLTETYTPPNHTSALAHPSVIDEYINKERSGHRYTGPFSRSRLEQLIGPFRMSPL' A
#
# COMPACT_ATOMS: atom_id res chain seq x y z
N MET A 1 2.43 12.14 26.47
CA MET A 1 1.60 10.93 26.54
C MET A 1 1.16 10.58 25.12
N GLY A 2 1.62 9.46 24.56
CA GLY A 2 1.20 9.00 23.23
C GLY A 2 -0.01 8.08 23.35
N ILE A 3 -0.95 8.17 22.41
CA ILE A 3 -2.07 7.23 22.35
C ILE A 3 -1.56 5.87 21.84
N HIS A 4 -1.70 4.83 22.66
CA HIS A 4 -1.37 3.46 22.24
C HIS A 4 -2.65 2.82 21.67
N SER A 5 -3.11 3.31 20.53
CA SER A 5 -4.24 2.70 19.82
C SER A 5 -3.74 1.46 19.08
N THR A 6 -4.12 0.27 19.57
CA THR A 6 -3.83 -1.00 18.91
C THR A 6 -4.62 -1.11 17.61
N LEU A 7 -3.92 -1.44 16.52
CA LEU A 7 -4.53 -1.65 15.21
C LEU A 7 -5.11 -3.06 15.18
N THR A 8 -6.44 -3.19 15.18
CA THR A 8 -7.15 -4.48 15.21
C THR A 8 -7.51 -5.01 13.82
N GLU A 9 -7.65 -4.11 12.85
CA GLU A 9 -8.09 -4.43 11.49
C GLU A 9 -7.25 -3.68 10.45
N THR A 10 -7.00 -4.35 9.33
CA THR A 10 -6.33 -3.73 8.20
C THR A 10 -7.27 -2.80 7.47
N TYR A 11 -6.80 -1.57 7.21
CA TYR A 11 -7.56 -0.59 6.45
C TYR A 11 -6.75 -0.08 5.25
N THR A 12 -7.29 -0.35 4.06
CA THR A 12 -6.75 0.10 2.78
C THR A 12 -7.80 0.95 2.06
N PRO A 13 -7.74 2.29 2.19
CA PRO A 13 -8.69 3.17 1.53
C PRO A 13 -8.57 3.08 0.01
N PRO A 14 -9.65 3.36 -0.75
CA PRO A 14 -9.57 3.45 -2.20
C PRO A 14 -8.63 4.59 -2.63
N ASN A 15 -7.91 4.38 -3.73
CA ASN A 15 -7.01 5.39 -4.28
C ASN A 15 -7.77 6.66 -4.72
N HIS A 16 -7.06 7.79 -4.75
CA HIS A 16 -7.60 9.05 -5.23
C HIS A 16 -8.04 8.94 -6.70
N THR A 17 -9.04 9.73 -7.07
CA THR A 17 -9.58 9.77 -8.44
C THR A 17 -8.53 10.08 -9.49
N SER A 18 -7.49 10.87 -9.16
CA SER A 18 -6.36 11.16 -10.05
C SER A 18 -5.54 9.91 -10.38
N ALA A 19 -5.30 9.03 -9.40
CA ALA A 19 -4.59 7.77 -9.61
C ALA A 19 -5.41 6.79 -10.45
N LEU A 20 -6.75 6.80 -10.28
CA LEU A 20 -7.67 5.99 -11.09
C LEU A 20 -7.82 6.53 -12.52
N ALA A 21 -7.70 7.84 -12.72
CA ALA A 21 -7.79 8.49 -14.03
C ALA A 21 -6.56 8.24 -14.91
N HIS A 22 -5.39 7.99 -14.31
CA HIS A 22 -4.13 7.82 -15.03
C HIS A 22 -3.39 6.53 -14.60
N PRO A 23 -3.98 5.34 -14.82
CA PRO A 23 -3.40 4.08 -14.36
C PRO A 23 -2.02 3.80 -14.97
N SER A 24 -1.80 4.20 -16.23
CA SER A 24 -0.52 4.03 -16.92
C SER A 24 0.64 4.76 -16.25
N VAL A 25 0.40 5.97 -15.72
CA VAL A 25 1.42 6.75 -15.00
C VAL A 25 1.79 6.07 -13.69
N ILE A 26 0.79 5.52 -12.99
CA ILE A 26 0.99 4.78 -11.75
C ILE A 26 1.78 3.49 -12.01
N ASP A 27 1.42 2.74 -13.05
CA ASP A 27 2.14 1.50 -13.42
C ASP A 27 3.59 1.80 -13.83
N GLU A 28 3.83 2.85 -14.62
CA GLU A 28 5.18 3.28 -15.00
C GLU A 28 6.02 3.64 -13.76
N TYR A 29 5.43 4.41 -12.84
CA TYR A 29 6.10 4.77 -11.59
C TYR A 29 6.42 3.55 -10.73
N ILE A 30 5.47 2.63 -10.54
CA ILE A 30 5.69 1.38 -9.80
C ILE A 30 6.81 0.56 -10.45
N ASN A 31 6.81 0.42 -11.77
CA ASN A 31 7.83 -0.35 -12.47
C ASN A 31 9.23 0.30 -12.38
N LYS A 32 9.30 1.63 -12.41
CA LYS A 32 10.54 2.39 -12.18
C LYS A 32 11.08 2.18 -10.76
N GLU A 33 10.24 2.22 -9.75
CA GLU A 33 10.67 1.99 -8.36
C GLU A 33 11.03 0.51 -8.11
N ARG A 34 10.38 -0.42 -8.80
CA ARG A 34 10.74 -1.85 -8.77
C ARG A 34 12.08 -2.13 -9.44
N SER A 35 12.37 -1.53 -10.60
CA SER A 35 13.67 -1.68 -11.26
C SER A 35 14.81 -1.06 -10.43
N GLY A 36 14.49 -0.01 -9.67
CA GLY A 36 15.38 0.57 -8.66
C GLY A 36 15.51 -0.23 -7.36
N HIS A 37 14.90 -1.41 -7.25
CA HIS A 37 14.87 -2.26 -6.04
C HIS A 37 14.31 -1.54 -4.79
N ARG A 38 13.54 -0.47 -4.98
CA ARG A 38 12.89 0.27 -3.88
C ARG A 38 11.57 -0.36 -3.49
N TYR A 39 10.84 -0.89 -4.47
CA TYR A 39 9.58 -1.58 -4.26
C TYR A 39 9.76 -3.09 -4.39
N THR A 40 9.15 -3.82 -3.47
CA THR A 40 9.07 -5.29 -3.50
C THR A 40 7.60 -5.70 -3.62
N GLY A 41 7.33 -6.76 -4.38
CA GLY A 41 5.98 -7.26 -4.59
C GLY A 41 5.72 -7.66 -6.05
N PRO A 42 4.48 -8.06 -6.38
CA PRO A 42 3.24 -7.82 -5.63
C PRO A 42 3.02 -8.76 -4.43
N PHE A 43 2.28 -8.28 -3.41
CA PHE A 43 1.86 -9.07 -2.25
C PHE A 43 0.34 -9.12 -2.15
N SER A 44 -0.20 -10.27 -1.72
CA SER A 44 -1.60 -10.34 -1.33
C SER A 44 -1.81 -9.72 0.05
N ARG A 45 -2.99 -9.14 0.28
CA ARG A 45 -3.39 -8.58 1.57
C ARG A 45 -3.23 -9.60 2.70
N SER A 46 -3.73 -10.83 2.51
CA SER A 46 -3.65 -11.91 3.51
C SER A 46 -2.23 -12.26 3.91
N ARG A 47 -1.30 -12.29 2.94
CA ARG A 47 0.11 -12.57 3.22
C ARG A 47 0.74 -11.46 4.06
N LEU A 48 0.43 -10.21 3.77
CA LEU A 48 0.93 -9.07 4.56
C LEU A 48 0.35 -9.09 5.98
N GLU A 49 -0.96 -9.33 6.11
CA GLU A 49 -1.60 -9.44 7.43
C GLU A 49 -0.98 -10.55 8.29
N GLN A 50 -0.63 -11.70 7.69
CA GLN A 50 0.07 -12.77 8.40
C GLN A 50 1.51 -12.43 8.77
N LEU A 51 2.18 -11.61 7.96
CA LEU A 51 3.60 -11.29 8.13
C LEU A 51 3.82 -10.16 9.15
N ILE A 52 3.00 -9.11 9.09
CA ILE A 52 3.18 -7.88 9.89
C ILE A 52 2.01 -7.57 10.82
N GLY A 53 0.94 -8.36 10.77
CA GLY A 53 -0.30 -8.08 11.49
C GLY A 53 -1.19 -7.06 10.75
N PRO A 54 -2.24 -6.55 11.42
CA PRO A 54 -3.11 -5.52 10.88
C PRO A 54 -2.33 -4.24 10.50
N PHE A 55 -2.57 -3.70 9.31
CA PHE A 55 -1.87 -2.51 8.81
C PHE A 55 -2.79 -1.46 8.21
N ARG A 56 -2.29 -0.23 8.06
CA ARG A 56 -2.99 0.82 7.30
C ARG A 56 -2.09 1.33 6.20
N MET A 57 -2.69 1.59 5.04
CA MET A 57 -2.01 2.28 3.95
C MET A 57 -2.68 3.61 3.67
N SER A 58 -1.91 4.56 3.15
CA SER A 58 -2.45 5.78 2.56
C SER A 58 -2.92 5.50 1.13
N PRO A 59 -3.96 6.21 0.66
CA PRO A 59 -4.37 6.12 -0.74
C PRO A 59 -3.29 6.73 -1.65
N LEU A 60 -3.16 6.18 -2.86
CA LEU A 60 -2.34 6.74 -3.94
C LEU A 60 -3.04 7.89 -4.63
#